data_AF-A0A1I1LFN4-F1
#
_entry.id   AF-A0A1I1LFN4-F1
#
_cell.length_a   1.000
_cell.length_b   1.000
_cell.length_c   1.000
_cell.angle_alpha   90.00
_cell.angle_beta   90.00
_cell.angle_gamma   90.00
#
_symmetry.space_group_name_H-M   'P 1'
#
loop_
_entity.id
_entity.type
_entity.pdbx_description
1 polymer ?
#
loop_
_entity_poly.entity_id
_entity_poly.type
_entity_poly.pdbx_seq_one_letter_code
_entity_poly.pdbx_strand_id
1 'polypeptide(L)' 'MSDNAQRAKWDRIAGQLKEKWGIVANDLSAYEKGEMQRIAGMLREQKGMSREESEREAESIMRNS' A
#
# COMPACT_ATOMS: atom_id res chain seq x y z
N MET A 1 -0.28 18.23 -9.29
CA MET A 1 -0.01 16.93 -9.96
C MET A 1 -1.31 16.48 -10.59
N SER A 2 -1.30 15.90 -11.78
CA SER A 2 -2.53 15.48 -12.46
C SER A 2 -3.08 14.19 -11.85
N ASP A 3 -4.39 14.11 -11.59
CA ASP A 3 -5.09 12.96 -10.95
C ASP A 3 -4.71 11.58 -11.54
N ASN A 4 -4.37 11.53 -12.83
CA ASN A 4 -3.96 10.31 -13.52
C ASN A 4 -2.64 9.73 -13.00
N ALA A 5 -1.66 10.56 -12.63
CA ALA A 5 -0.36 10.08 -12.17
C ALA A 5 -0.45 9.42 -10.78
N GLN A 6 -1.37 9.93 -9.95
CA GLN A 6 -1.60 9.40 -8.62
C GLN A 6 -2.33 8.06 -8.67
N ARG A 7 -3.37 7.93 -9.52
CA ARG A 7 -4.05 6.64 -9.78
C ARG A 7 -3.06 5.57 -10.26
N ALA A 8 -2.23 5.91 -11.25
CA ALA A 8 -1.22 4.98 -11.78
C ALA A 8 -0.16 4.55 -10.75
N LYS A 9 0.09 5.37 -9.71
CA LYS A 9 0.93 4.97 -8.57
C LYS A 9 0.21 3.97 -7.67
N TRP A 10 -1.06 4.24 -7.33
CA TRP A 10 -1.86 3.35 -6.48
C TRP A 10 -2.09 1.97 -7.10
N ASP A 11 -2.30 1.91 -8.40
CA ASP A 11 -2.43 0.64 -9.12
C ASP A 11 -1.17 -0.21 -9.00
N ARG A 12 0.02 0.43 -9.07
CA ARG A 12 1.31 -0.26 -8.87
C ARG A 12 1.48 -0.76 -7.44
N ILE A 13 1.11 0.04 -6.45
CA ILE A 13 1.12 -0.34 -5.03
C ILE A 13 0.20 -1.54 -4.79
N ALA A 14 -1.03 -1.49 -5.29
CA ALA A 14 -2.00 -2.58 -5.18
C ALA A 14 -1.49 -3.88 -5.84
N GLY A 15 -0.83 -3.76 -7.00
CA GLY A 15 -0.16 -4.87 -7.67
C GLY A 15 0.93 -5.51 -6.79
N GLN A 16 1.82 -4.70 -6.21
CA GLN A 16 2.89 -5.20 -5.33
C GLN A 16 2.35 -5.88 -4.06
N LEU A 17 1.28 -5.34 -3.46
CA LEU A 17 0.58 -5.96 -2.32
C LEU A 17 -0.01 -7.32 -2.70
N LYS A 18 -0.60 -7.42 -3.89
CA LYS A 18 -1.16 -8.68 -4.39
C LYS A 18 -0.07 -9.70 -4.71
N GLU A 19 1.02 -9.29 -5.33
CA GLU A 19 2.11 -10.20 -5.70
C GLU A 19 2.89 -10.71 -4.49
N LYS A 20 3.29 -9.82 -3.57
CA LYS A 20 4.09 -10.20 -2.41
C LYS A 20 3.27 -10.87 -1.32
N TRP A 21 2.06 -10.36 -1.09
CA TRP A 21 1.27 -10.71 0.08
C TRP A 21 -0.07 -11.34 -0.29
N GLY A 22 -0.49 -11.39 -1.55
CA GLY A 22 -1.82 -11.86 -1.92
C GLY A 22 -2.95 -10.95 -1.43
N ILE A 23 -2.64 -9.70 -1.06
CA ILE A 23 -3.61 -8.73 -0.56
C ILE A 23 -4.20 -7.97 -1.74
N VAL A 24 -5.52 -7.99 -1.86
CA VAL A 24 -6.23 -7.23 -2.90
C VAL A 24 -6.72 -5.92 -2.30
N ALA A 25 -6.03 -4.82 -2.64
CA ALA A 25 -6.35 -3.49 -2.17
C ALA A 25 -6.96 -2.66 -3.31
N ASN A 26 -8.29 -2.64 -3.41
CA ASN A 26 -9.02 -2.00 -4.51
C ASN A 26 -9.23 -0.48 -4.31
N ASP A 27 -9.18 0.02 -3.07
CA ASP A 27 -9.61 1.39 -2.74
C ASP A 27 -8.47 2.34 -2.34
N LEU A 28 -7.21 1.96 -2.62
CA LEU A 28 -6.04 2.80 -2.32
C LEU A 28 -5.99 4.07 -3.19
N SER A 29 -6.71 4.12 -4.32
CA SER A 29 -6.66 5.26 -5.23
C SER A 29 -7.34 6.54 -4.71
N ALA A 30 -8.08 6.46 -3.60
CA ALA A 30 -9.03 7.50 -3.19
C ALA A 30 -8.50 8.48 -2.13
N TYR A 31 -7.33 8.26 -1.50
CA TYR A 31 -6.91 9.09 -0.37
C TYR A 31 -5.50 9.70 -0.55
N GLU A 32 -5.41 11.02 -0.41
CA GLU A 32 -4.15 11.79 -0.48
C GLU A 32 -3.35 11.83 0.83
N LYS A 33 -3.97 11.50 1.98
CA LYS A 33 -3.33 11.54 3.30
C LYS A 33 -3.58 10.24 4.08
N GLY A 34 -2.50 9.60 4.54
CA GLY A 34 -2.56 8.43 5.45
C GLY A 34 -2.37 7.06 4.78
N GLU A 35 -2.07 7.01 3.49
CA GLU A 35 -1.94 5.77 2.71
C GLU A 35 -0.91 4.78 3.26
N MET A 36 0.25 5.26 3.72
CA MET A 36 1.26 4.42 4.37
C MET A 36 0.70 3.68 5.58
N GLN A 37 -0.06 4.38 6.42
CA GLN A 37 -0.67 3.81 7.63
C GLN A 37 -1.76 2.80 7.28
N ARG A 38 -2.45 3.00 6.16
CA ARG A 38 -3.45 2.05 5.65
C ARG A 38 -2.81 0.77 5.14
N ILE A 39 -1.74 0.87 4.36
CA ILE A 39 -0.98 -0.30 3.88
C ILE A 39 -0.39 -1.06 5.07
N ALA A 40 0.24 -0.35 6.02
CA ALA A 40 0.76 -0.97 7.23
C ALA A 40 -0.37 -1.62 8.06
N GLY A 41 -1.54 -0.99 8.17
CA GLY A 41 -2.71 -1.55 8.84
C GLY A 41 -3.18 -2.86 8.19
N MET A 42 -3.32 -2.88 6.87
CA MET A 42 -3.70 -4.09 6.12
C MET A 42 -2.69 -5.22 6.30
N LEU A 43 -1.40 -4.92 6.28
CA LEU A 43 -0.34 -5.90 6.51
C LEU A 43 -0.40 -6.48 7.93
N ARG A 44 -0.59 -5.66 8.96
CA ARG A 44 -0.80 -6.17 10.32
C ARG A 44 -2.05 -7.03 10.44
N GLU A 45 -3.18 -6.57 9.92
CA GLU A 45 -4.47 -7.24 10.08
C GLU A 45 -4.56 -8.54 9.29
N GLN A 46 -4.09 -8.56 8.04
CA GLN A 46 -4.22 -9.73 7.17
C GLN A 46 -3.03 -10.70 7.27
N LYS A 47 -1.85 -10.22 7.63
CA LYS A 47 -0.63 -11.05 7.72
C LYS A 47 -0.12 -11.25 9.14
N GLY A 48 -0.71 -10.58 10.14
CA GLY A 48 -0.28 -10.70 11.53
C GLY A 48 1.10 -10.09 11.78
N MET A 49 1.57 -9.23 10.88
CA MET A 49 2.89 -8.60 10.98
C MET A 49 2.98 -7.68 12.20
N SER A 50 4.20 -7.53 12.72
CA SER A 50 4.46 -6.50 13.72
C SER A 50 4.24 -5.10 13.14
N ARG A 51 4.03 -4.12 14.03
CA ARG A 51 3.88 -2.72 13.62
C ARG A 51 5.06 -2.24 12.79
N GLU A 52 6.28 -2.46 13.28
CA GLU A 52 7.49 -2.05 12.59
C GLU A 52 7.68 -2.73 11.23
N GLU A 53 7.42 -4.04 11.16
CA GLU A 53 7.54 -4.78 9.91
C GLU A 53 6.55 -4.29 8.86
N SER A 54 5.32 -4.01 9.30
CA SER A 54 4.28 -3.48 8.42
C SER A 54 4.59 -2.06 7.93
N GLU A 55 5.15 -1.21 8.80
CA GLU A 55 5.58 0.13 8.44
C GLU A 55 6.76 0.09 7.47
N ARG A 56 7.74 -0.80 7.70
CA ARG A 56 8.89 -1.01 6.79
C ARG A 56 8.46 -1.50 5.41
N GLU A 57 7.55 -2.47 5.34
CA GLU A 57 7.05 -2.98 4.06
C GLU A 57 6.17 -1.95 3.34
N ALA A 58 5.31 -1.23 4.07
CA ALA A 58 4.54 -0.13 3.48
C ALA A 58 5.46 0.94 2.87
N GLU A 59 6.53 1.33 3.57
CA GLU A 59 7.52 2.27 3.04
C GLU A 59 8.23 1.72 1.80
N SER A 60 8.64 0.45 1.84
CA SER A 60 9.30 -0.24 0.72
C SER A 60 8.42 -0.25 -0.54
N ILE A 61 7.13 -0.55 -0.38
CA ILE A 61 6.15 -0.55 -1.46
C ILE A 61 5.94 0.88 -2.00
N MET A 62 5.79 1.87 -1.13
CA MET A 62 5.57 3.28 -1.54
C MET A 62 6.79 3.94 -2.20
N ARG A 63 8.00 3.44 -1.90
CA ARG A 63 9.27 3.89 -2.50
C ARG A 63 9.53 3.24 -3.86
N ASN A 64 9.09 2.00 -4.07
CA ASN A 64 9.26 1.24 -5.31
C ASN A 64 8.07 1.39 -6.29
N SER A 65 7.19 2.36 -6.08
CA SER A 65 5.98 2.63 -6.87
C SER A 65 5.92 4.03 -7.45
#